data_AF-A0A9W9W0K2-F1
#
_entry.id   AF-A0A9W9W0K2-F1
#
_cell.length_a   1.000
_cell.length_b   1.000
_cell.length_c   1.000
_cell.angle_alpha   90.00
_cell.angle_beta   90.00
_cell.angle_gamma   90.00
#
_symmetry.space_group_name_H-M   'P 1'
#
loop_
_entity.id
_entity.type
_entity.pdbx_description
1 polymer ?
#
loop_
_entity_poly.entity_id
_entity_poly.type
_entity_poly.pdbx_seq_one_letter_code
_entity_poly.pdbx_strand_id
1 'polypeptide(L)'
;MLHNPGAKVRRKPLHNSFEDFRKPLSFSQFQSLNPLATTSSPLRSELEVLMDCFMDEEPTLHATNASVLNLAYHALRINIAEWKIYCQVMARYLSYYEYSLRNVESTIHGERGDMVDLQKWRRRALQTQHKIRSTRNFVRYWSAREQTGKEDIWSLIVNDFDLVFGQIEQYGQSLERMIPVVTSMVQLSGSQRSITESVNVRRLTYVALVFIPLSWVASIFSMADEYAPGHSKFWVYFVVSIPLCVVIVSGSYLVNIPNFDWFKLNKNRPRTVGEKKRPLSILSVN
;
A
#
# COMPACT_ATOMS: atom_id res chain seq x y z
N MET A 1 -42.61 5.59 -37.14
CA MET A 1 -42.56 5.56 -35.67
C MET A 1 -42.62 4.12 -35.21
N LEU A 2 -41.52 3.58 -34.68
CA LEU A 2 -41.47 2.55 -33.65
C LEU A 2 -39.98 2.40 -33.29
N HIS A 3 -39.54 3.35 -32.47
CA HIS A 3 -38.20 3.42 -31.90
C HIS A 3 -38.11 2.31 -30.86
N ASN A 4 -37.52 1.16 -31.19
CA ASN A 4 -37.30 0.08 -30.23
C ASN A 4 -36.21 0.53 -29.24
N PRO A 5 -36.54 0.84 -27.97
CA PRO A 5 -35.59 1.41 -27.04
C PRO A 5 -34.70 0.30 -26.50
N GLY A 6 -33.44 0.30 -26.95
CA GLY A 6 -32.28 -0.26 -26.26
C GLY A 6 -32.50 -1.59 -25.56
N ALA A 7 -32.34 -2.70 -26.28
CA ALA A 7 -32.03 -3.98 -25.67
C ALA A 7 -30.74 -3.82 -24.85
N LYS A 8 -30.87 -3.52 -23.56
CA LYS A 8 -29.77 -3.56 -22.61
C LYS A 8 -29.32 -5.01 -22.54
N VAL A 9 -28.33 -5.36 -23.36
CA VAL A 9 -27.60 -6.62 -23.24
C VAL A 9 -26.96 -6.58 -21.86
N ARG A 10 -27.60 -7.23 -20.89
CA ARG A 10 -27.10 -7.37 -19.52
C ARG A 10 -25.90 -8.31 -19.59
N ARG A 11 -24.71 -7.74 -19.82
CA ARG A 11 -23.44 -8.46 -19.77
C ARG A 11 -23.24 -8.90 -18.32
N LYS A 12 -23.49 -10.17 -18.04
CA LYS A 12 -23.07 -10.79 -16.78
C LYS A 12 -21.62 -11.22 -16.97
N PRO A 13 -20.71 -10.95 -16.02
CA PRO A 13 -19.36 -11.49 -16.10
C PRO A 13 -19.48 -13.02 -16.16
N LEU A 14 -18.88 -13.62 -17.18
CA LEU A 14 -18.92 -15.07 -17.41
C LEU A 14 -18.00 -15.82 -16.42
N HIS A 15 -17.15 -15.10 -15.70
CA HIS A 15 -16.19 -15.66 -14.77
C HIS A 15 -16.61 -15.37 -13.34
N ASN A 16 -16.86 -16.45 -12.59
CA ASN A 16 -16.75 -16.45 -11.15
C ASN A 16 -15.31 -16.12 -10.73
N SER A 17 -15.08 -15.87 -9.44
CA SER A 17 -13.75 -15.62 -8.85
C SER A 17 -12.74 -16.77 -9.01
N PHE A 18 -13.13 -17.88 -9.66
CA PHE A 18 -12.34 -19.07 -9.91
C PHE A 18 -12.38 -19.37 -11.41
N GLU A 19 -11.20 -19.62 -12.02
CA GLU A 19 -11.12 -20.16 -13.38
C GLU A 19 -11.60 -21.62 -13.34
N ASP A 20 -12.80 -21.89 -13.88
CA ASP A 20 -13.33 -23.25 -14.01
C ASP A 20 -12.75 -23.89 -15.28
N PHE A 21 -12.03 -25.01 -15.14
CA PHE A 21 -11.36 -25.70 -16.25
C PHE A 21 -12.27 -26.64 -17.04
N ARG A 22 -13.58 -26.66 -16.75
CA ARG A 22 -14.56 -27.38 -17.55
C ARG A 22 -14.59 -26.84 -18.98
N LYS A 23 -14.98 -27.69 -19.93
CA LYS A 23 -15.23 -27.25 -21.31
C LYS A 23 -16.26 -26.10 -21.26
N PRO A 24 -15.96 -24.94 -21.85
CA PRO A 24 -16.88 -23.82 -21.82
C PRO A 24 -18.20 -24.25 -22.49
N LEU A 25 -19.31 -23.97 -21.82
CA LEU A 25 -20.64 -24.21 -22.39
C LEU A 25 -20.74 -23.47 -23.73
N SER A 26 -21.26 -24.17 -24.75
CA SER A 26 -21.57 -23.50 -26.02
C SER A 26 -22.52 -22.34 -25.76
N PHE A 27 -22.37 -21.24 -26.50
CA PHE A 27 -23.25 -20.07 -26.37
C PHE A 27 -24.74 -20.43 -26.51
N SER A 28 -25.06 -21.40 -27.37
CA SER A 28 -26.41 -21.93 -27.55
C SER A 28 -26.95 -22.64 -26.29
N GLN A 29 -26.11 -23.41 -25.61
CA GLN A 29 -26.46 -24.09 -24.35
C GLN A 29 -26.61 -23.09 -23.21
N PHE A 30 -25.73 -22.09 -23.14
CA PHE A 30 -25.82 -21.02 -22.16
C PHE A 30 -27.13 -20.22 -22.28
N GLN A 31 -27.57 -19.93 -23.51
CA GLN A 31 -28.82 -19.21 -23.74
C GLN A 31 -30.07 -20.03 -23.37
N SER A 32 -29.99 -21.36 -23.48
CA SER A 32 -31.07 -22.29 -23.08
C SER A 32 -31.16 -22.51 -21.56
N LEU A 33 -30.11 -22.20 -20.80
CA LEU A 33 -30.09 -22.33 -19.35
C LEU A 33 -30.85 -21.17 -18.71
N ASN A 34 -31.88 -21.50 -17.93
CA ASN A 34 -32.75 -20.52 -17.29
C ASN A 34 -31.93 -19.65 -16.30
N PRO A 35 -31.83 -18.32 -16.49
CA PRO A 35 -30.92 -17.44 -15.73
C PRO A 35 -31.26 -17.26 -14.24
N LEU A 36 -32.29 -17.95 -13.74
CA LEU A 36 -32.69 -18.04 -12.32
C LEU A 36 -32.23 -19.35 -11.65
N ALA A 37 -31.96 -20.41 -12.42
CA ALA A 37 -31.46 -21.69 -11.88
C ALA A 37 -29.94 -21.70 -11.69
N THR A 38 -29.21 -20.90 -12.48
CA THR A 38 -27.79 -20.60 -12.27
C THR A 38 -27.66 -19.36 -11.39
N THR A 39 -28.22 -19.42 -10.18
CA THR A 39 -27.76 -18.52 -9.13
C THR A 39 -26.35 -18.99 -8.81
N SER A 40 -25.37 -18.34 -9.43
CA SER A 40 -23.97 -18.37 -9.04
C SER A 40 -23.90 -18.32 -7.52
N SER A 41 -23.62 -19.46 -6.88
CA SER A 41 -23.16 -19.49 -5.50
C SER A 41 -21.95 -18.55 -5.47
N PRO A 42 -22.03 -17.40 -4.78
CA PRO A 42 -20.96 -16.41 -4.82
C PRO A 42 -19.68 -16.89 -4.14
N LEU A 43 -19.73 -18.04 -3.46
CA LEU A 43 -18.64 -18.69 -2.74
C LEU A 43 -18.77 -20.21 -2.91
N ARG A 44 -18.65 -20.70 -4.15
CA ARG A 44 -18.43 -22.13 -4.32
C ARG A 44 -17.08 -22.46 -3.68
N SER A 45 -17.08 -23.26 -2.63
CA SER A 45 -15.83 -23.63 -1.94
C SER A 45 -14.94 -24.39 -2.92
N GLU A 46 -13.61 -24.22 -2.85
CA GLU A 46 -12.65 -24.90 -3.74
C GLU A 46 -12.86 -26.43 -3.75
N LEU A 47 -13.25 -26.97 -2.59
CA LEU A 47 -13.60 -28.37 -2.39
C LEU A 47 -14.87 -28.78 -3.16
N GLU A 48 -15.88 -27.91 -3.24
CA GLU A 48 -17.11 -28.17 -3.99
C GLU A 48 -16.84 -28.19 -5.51
N VAL A 49 -15.94 -27.34 -6.00
CA VAL A 49 -15.48 -27.37 -7.40
C VAL A 49 -14.71 -28.65 -7.70
N LEU A 50 -13.82 -29.06 -6.80
CA LEU A 50 -13.10 -30.33 -6.89
C LEU A 50 -14.06 -31.52 -6.92
N MET A 51 -14.99 -31.57 -5.97
CA MET A 51 -15.98 -32.63 -5.85
C MET A 51 -16.82 -32.73 -7.12
N ASP A 52 -17.27 -31.61 -7.66
CA ASP A 52 -17.95 -31.59 -8.95
C ASP A 52 -17.08 -32.10 -10.10
N CYS A 53 -15.79 -31.72 -10.18
CA CYS A 53 -14.88 -32.19 -11.24
C CYS A 53 -14.69 -33.71 -11.17
N PHE A 54 -14.65 -34.27 -9.95
CA PHE A 54 -14.62 -35.71 -9.74
C PHE A 54 -15.95 -36.40 -10.09
N MET A 55 -17.08 -35.70 -9.98
CA MET A 55 -18.41 -36.24 -10.26
C MET A 55 -18.84 -36.11 -11.74
N ASP A 56 -18.32 -35.12 -12.47
CA ASP A 56 -18.56 -34.91 -13.92
C ASP A 56 -17.73 -35.88 -14.80
N GLU A 57 -16.71 -36.56 -14.25
CA GLU A 57 -15.91 -37.56 -14.98
C GLU A 57 -16.49 -38.99 -14.86
N GLU A 58 -17.12 -39.47 -15.94
CA GLU A 58 -17.30 -40.91 -16.17
C GLU A 58 -15.95 -41.60 -16.57
N PRO A 59 -15.82 -42.92 -16.36
CA PRO A 59 -14.68 -43.56 -15.70
C PRO A 59 -13.48 -43.76 -16.64
N THR A 60 -12.65 -42.74 -16.84
CA THR A 60 -11.27 -42.96 -17.34
C THR A 60 -10.27 -43.25 -16.23
N LEU A 61 -10.69 -43.08 -14.96
CA LEU A 61 -10.22 -43.87 -13.82
C LEU A 61 -10.64 -45.33 -14.06
N HIS A 62 -9.99 -45.98 -15.02
CA HIS A 62 -9.99 -47.43 -15.05
C HIS A 62 -9.54 -47.87 -13.66
N ALA A 63 -10.42 -48.56 -12.96
CA ALA A 63 -10.28 -49.03 -11.57
C ALA A 63 -9.04 -49.92 -11.32
N THR A 64 -8.15 -50.04 -12.31
CA THR A 64 -6.95 -50.86 -12.32
C THR A 64 -5.68 -50.07 -11.96
N ASN A 65 -5.60 -48.75 -12.15
CA ASN A 65 -4.42 -47.94 -11.80
C ASN A 65 -4.80 -46.61 -11.11
N ALA A 66 -5.48 -46.69 -9.95
CA ALA A 66 -5.74 -45.54 -9.09
C ALA A 66 -4.43 -45.02 -8.48
N SER A 67 -3.73 -44.17 -9.22
CA SER A 67 -2.52 -43.52 -8.74
C SER A 67 -2.80 -42.17 -8.09
N VAL A 68 -1.95 -41.84 -7.11
CA VAL A 68 -1.90 -40.55 -6.42
C VAL A 68 -1.82 -39.38 -7.41
N LEU A 69 -1.15 -39.55 -8.55
CA LEU A 69 -1.05 -38.51 -9.57
C LEU A 69 -2.39 -38.24 -10.25
N ASN A 70 -3.11 -39.26 -10.69
CA ASN A 70 -4.41 -39.10 -11.34
C ASN A 70 -5.43 -38.44 -10.39
N LEU A 71 -5.39 -38.76 -9.09
CA LEU A 71 -6.19 -38.08 -8.08
C LEU A 71 -5.77 -36.61 -7.90
N ALA A 72 -4.47 -36.33 -7.93
CA ALA A 72 -3.95 -34.97 -7.77
C ALA A 72 -4.11 -34.10 -9.03
N TYR A 73 -4.39 -34.68 -10.20
CA TYR A 73 -4.43 -33.98 -11.48
C TYR A 73 -5.32 -32.72 -11.47
N HIS A 74 -6.58 -32.88 -11.07
CA HIS A 74 -7.55 -31.78 -11.04
C HIS A 74 -7.18 -30.71 -10.00
N ALA A 75 -6.73 -31.14 -8.83
CA ALA A 75 -6.26 -30.23 -7.78
C ALA A 75 -5.03 -29.42 -8.24
N LEU A 76 -4.08 -30.04 -8.93
CA LEU A 76 -2.90 -29.37 -9.45
C LEU A 76 -3.26 -28.35 -10.54
N ARG A 77 -4.20 -28.69 -11.43
CA ARG A 77 -4.67 -27.74 -12.45
C ARG A 77 -5.37 -26.53 -11.82
N ILE A 78 -6.25 -26.74 -10.84
CA ILE A 78 -6.89 -25.66 -10.07
C ILE A 78 -5.83 -24.76 -9.42
N ASN A 79 -4.84 -25.35 -8.75
CA ASN A 79 -3.74 -24.60 -8.14
C ASN A 79 -2.96 -23.76 -9.16
N ILE A 80 -2.72 -24.27 -10.38
CA ILE A 80 -2.04 -23.52 -11.45
C ILE A 80 -2.87 -22.30 -11.87
N ALA A 81 -4.19 -22.43 -12.08
CA ALA A 81 -5.05 -21.28 -12.38
C ALA A 81 -5.00 -20.24 -11.28
N GLU A 82 -5.15 -20.65 -10.03
CA GLU A 82 -5.15 -19.74 -8.91
C GLU A 82 -3.82 -18.99 -8.79
N TRP A 83 -2.69 -19.68 -9.00
CA TRP A 83 -1.39 -19.05 -8.99
C TRP A 83 -1.17 -18.13 -10.20
N LYS A 84 -1.77 -18.44 -11.34
CA LYS A 84 -1.78 -17.54 -12.51
C LYS A 84 -2.61 -16.28 -12.24
N ILE A 85 -3.80 -16.40 -11.63
CA ILE A 85 -4.59 -15.26 -11.17
C ILE A 85 -3.79 -14.45 -10.15
N TYR A 86 -3.13 -15.11 -9.20
CA TYR A 86 -2.24 -14.48 -8.24
C TYR A 86 -1.12 -13.69 -8.93
N CYS A 87 -0.51 -14.23 -9.99
CA CYS A 87 0.49 -13.51 -10.80
C CYS A 87 -0.08 -12.24 -11.43
N GLN A 88 -1.31 -12.29 -11.97
CA GLN A 88 -1.96 -11.11 -12.55
C GLN A 88 -2.25 -10.04 -11.49
N VAL A 89 -2.74 -10.47 -10.32
CA VAL A 89 -2.98 -9.59 -9.18
C VAL A 89 -1.66 -8.94 -8.75
N MET A 90 -0.61 -9.73 -8.60
CA MET A 90 0.73 -9.26 -8.26
C MET A 90 1.25 -8.22 -9.26
N ALA A 91 1.10 -8.47 -10.57
CA ALA A 91 1.50 -7.54 -11.62
C ALA A 91 0.74 -6.20 -11.54
N ARG A 92 -0.56 -6.25 -11.19
CA ARG A 92 -1.38 -5.05 -11.00
C ARG A 92 -0.95 -4.25 -9.77
N TYR A 93 -0.64 -4.93 -8.66
CA TYR A 93 -0.10 -4.27 -7.47
C TYR A 93 1.29 -3.66 -7.75
N LEU A 94 2.14 -4.37 -8.47
CA LEU A 94 3.44 -3.87 -8.90
C LEU A 94 3.29 -2.56 -9.70
N SER A 95 2.43 -2.57 -10.72
CA SER A 95 2.10 -1.36 -11.49
C SER A 95 1.59 -0.23 -10.59
N TYR A 96 0.69 -0.54 -9.65
CA TYR A 96 0.16 0.45 -8.71
C TYR A 96 1.26 1.12 -7.88
N TYR A 97 2.20 0.35 -7.33
CA TYR A 97 3.31 0.90 -6.56
C TYR A 97 4.30 1.69 -7.43
N GLU A 98 4.56 1.25 -8.67
CA GLU A 98 5.37 2.03 -9.61
C GLU A 98 4.76 3.40 -9.90
N TYR A 99 3.43 3.48 -10.05
CA TYR A 99 2.72 4.76 -10.21
C TYR A 99 2.73 5.60 -8.94
N SER A 100 2.48 4.99 -7.78
CA SER A 100 2.52 5.70 -6.48
C SER A 100 3.90 6.28 -6.22
N LEU A 101 4.97 5.54 -6.53
CA LEU A 101 6.35 5.96 -6.35
C LEU A 101 6.72 7.16 -7.25
N ARG A 102 6.17 7.23 -8.46
CA ARG A 102 6.37 8.40 -9.34
C ARG A 102 5.76 9.66 -8.75
N ASN A 103 4.72 9.55 -7.93
CA ASN A 103 4.07 10.67 -7.29
C ASN A 103 4.51 10.79 -5.82
N VAL A 104 5.57 11.59 -5.61
CA VAL A 104 6.19 11.82 -4.31
C VAL A 104 5.17 12.25 -3.25
N GLU A 105 4.20 13.09 -3.61
CA GLU A 105 3.18 13.59 -2.67
C GLU A 105 2.28 12.47 -2.13
N SER A 106 1.87 11.51 -2.97
CA SER A 106 1.07 10.37 -2.52
C SER A 106 1.87 9.40 -1.64
N THR A 107 3.16 9.22 -1.93
CA THR A 107 4.04 8.38 -1.10
C THR A 107 4.28 9.02 0.27
N ILE A 108 4.40 10.35 0.33
CA ILE A 108 4.59 11.12 1.57
C ILE A 108 3.35 11.06 2.48
N HIS A 109 2.14 11.07 1.91
CA HIS A 109 0.91 10.95 2.68
C HIS A 109 0.56 9.49 3.08
N GLY A 110 1.02 8.49 2.32
CA GLY A 110 0.84 7.05 2.59
C GLY A 110 1.95 6.40 3.44
N GLU A 111 2.88 7.20 3.94
CA GLU A 111 4.26 6.95 4.41
C GLU A 111 4.59 5.62 5.12
N ARG A 112 3.64 4.96 5.78
CA ARG A 112 3.89 3.70 6.51
C ARG A 112 3.07 2.52 6.02
N GLY A 113 1.87 2.75 5.50
CA GLY A 113 1.01 1.69 4.99
C GLY A 113 1.61 1.03 3.75
N ASP A 114 1.97 1.86 2.77
CA ASP A 114 2.44 1.41 1.46
C ASP A 114 3.76 0.63 1.57
N MET A 115 4.69 1.11 2.40
CA MET A 115 5.94 0.42 2.69
C MET A 115 5.70 -0.96 3.32
N VAL A 116 4.84 -1.02 4.33
CA VAL A 116 4.51 -2.28 5.02
C VAL A 116 3.84 -3.26 4.07
N ASP A 117 2.98 -2.77 3.18
CA ASP A 117 2.31 -3.61 2.20
C ASP A 117 3.27 -4.12 1.11
N LEU A 118 4.24 -3.30 0.69
CA LEU A 118 5.32 -3.72 -0.20
C LEU A 118 6.17 -4.85 0.43
N GLN A 119 6.51 -4.71 1.71
CA GLN A 119 7.21 -5.75 2.47
C GLN A 119 6.37 -7.03 2.60
N LYS A 120 5.06 -6.90 2.86
CA LYS A 120 4.14 -8.05 2.88
C LYS A 120 4.09 -8.75 1.53
N TRP A 121 4.05 -8.01 0.42
CA TRP A 121 4.06 -8.58 -0.93
C TRP A 121 5.38 -9.28 -1.25
N ARG A 122 6.53 -8.70 -0.86
CA ARG A 122 7.83 -9.38 -0.96
C ARG A 122 7.85 -10.71 -0.19
N ARG A 123 7.42 -10.69 1.08
CA ARG A 123 7.35 -11.90 1.91
C ARG A 123 6.42 -12.95 1.29
N ARG A 124 5.26 -12.53 0.79
CA ARG A 124 4.30 -13.41 0.11
C ARG A 124 4.89 -14.04 -1.16
N ALA A 125 5.60 -13.27 -1.98
CA ALA A 125 6.26 -13.81 -3.17
C ALA A 125 7.26 -14.93 -2.82
N LEU A 126 8.10 -14.73 -1.80
CA LEU A 126 9.05 -15.75 -1.32
C LEU A 126 8.34 -17.00 -0.79
N GLN A 127 7.24 -16.82 -0.03
CA GLN A 127 6.45 -17.94 0.48
C GLN A 127 5.79 -18.72 -0.67
N THR A 128 5.23 -18.03 -1.66
CA THR A 128 4.60 -18.67 -2.82
C THR A 128 5.62 -19.43 -3.66
N GLN A 129 6.83 -18.89 -3.86
CA GLN A 129 7.92 -19.62 -4.51
C GLN A 129 8.26 -20.93 -3.81
N HIS A 130 8.33 -20.93 -2.48
CA HIS A 130 8.61 -22.15 -1.71
C HIS A 130 7.49 -23.19 -1.87
N LYS A 131 6.23 -22.74 -1.84
CA LYS A 131 5.07 -23.61 -2.09
C LYS A 131 5.10 -24.22 -3.47
N ILE A 132 5.30 -23.41 -4.52
CA ILE A 132 5.41 -23.88 -5.91
C ILE A 132 6.53 -24.91 -6.05
N ARG A 133 7.70 -24.63 -5.47
CA ARG A 133 8.85 -25.54 -5.50
C ARG A 133 8.54 -26.88 -4.85
N SER A 134 7.85 -26.87 -3.71
CA SER A 134 7.42 -28.11 -3.03
C SER A 134 6.45 -28.92 -3.89
N THR A 135 5.42 -28.28 -4.45
CA THR A 135 4.44 -28.92 -5.34
C THR A 135 5.09 -29.48 -6.60
N ARG A 136 6.00 -28.73 -7.22
CA ARG A 136 6.78 -29.19 -8.38
C ARG A 136 7.62 -30.42 -8.06
N ASN A 137 8.32 -30.41 -6.92
CA ASN A 137 9.13 -31.54 -6.48
C ASN A 137 8.29 -32.78 -6.23
N PHE A 138 7.09 -32.61 -5.65
CA PHE A 138 6.12 -33.69 -5.46
C PHE A 138 5.69 -34.29 -6.82
N VAL A 139 5.30 -33.47 -7.79
CA VAL A 139 4.90 -33.95 -9.12
C VAL A 139 6.05 -34.67 -9.82
N ARG A 140 7.27 -34.12 -9.78
CA ARG A 140 8.45 -34.77 -10.38
C ARG A 140 8.78 -36.11 -9.73
N TYR A 141 8.67 -36.21 -8.41
CA TYR A 141 8.93 -37.44 -7.67
C TYR A 141 7.96 -38.57 -8.08
N TRP A 142 6.67 -38.27 -8.15
CA TRP A 142 5.67 -39.27 -8.54
C TRP A 142 5.68 -39.58 -10.03
N SER A 143 5.91 -38.58 -10.88
CA SER A 143 5.97 -38.75 -12.34
C SER A 143 7.11 -39.69 -12.76
N ALA A 144 8.27 -39.57 -12.13
CA ALA A 144 9.40 -40.47 -12.37
C ALA A 144 9.09 -41.94 -12.02
N ARG A 145 8.12 -42.19 -11.13
CA ARG A 145 7.81 -43.50 -10.54
C ARG A 145 6.68 -44.23 -11.23
N GLU A 146 5.84 -43.54 -12.01
CA GLU A 146 4.62 -44.08 -12.60
C GLU A 146 4.67 -44.31 -14.12
N GLN A 147 5.70 -43.79 -14.81
CA GLN A 147 5.95 -43.88 -16.27
C GLN A 147 5.01 -44.81 -17.05
N THR A 148 3.83 -44.30 -17.40
CA THR A 148 2.85 -45.00 -18.23
C THR A 148 2.85 -44.29 -19.58
N GLY A 149 3.25 -44.98 -20.64
CA GLY A 149 3.73 -44.45 -21.94
C GLY A 149 2.75 -43.66 -22.82
N LYS A 150 1.87 -42.82 -22.25
CA LYS A 150 1.20 -41.73 -22.98
C LYS A 150 2.07 -40.46 -22.91
N GLU A 151 2.03 -39.66 -23.99
CA GLU A 151 2.64 -38.33 -24.07
C GLU A 151 2.58 -37.61 -22.72
N ASP A 152 3.72 -37.14 -22.24
CA ASP A 152 3.94 -36.84 -20.82
C ASP A 152 3.17 -35.57 -20.39
N ILE A 153 1.86 -35.70 -20.12
CA ILE A 153 0.98 -34.63 -19.62
C ILE A 153 1.59 -33.99 -18.36
N TRP A 154 2.31 -34.78 -17.56
CA TRP A 154 2.98 -34.32 -16.36
C TRP A 154 4.15 -33.38 -16.67
N SER A 155 4.84 -33.58 -17.80
CA SER A 155 5.87 -32.64 -18.26
C SER A 155 5.29 -31.26 -18.60
N LEU A 156 4.08 -31.21 -19.17
CA LEU A 156 3.37 -29.96 -19.46
C LEU A 156 2.98 -29.24 -18.16
N ILE A 157 2.43 -29.97 -17.19
CA ILE A 157 2.08 -29.42 -15.87
C ILE A 157 3.32 -28.88 -15.14
N VAL A 158 4.44 -29.60 -15.18
CA VAL A 158 5.70 -29.14 -14.57
C VAL A 158 6.21 -27.87 -15.27
N ASN A 159 6.09 -27.78 -16.60
CA ASN A 159 6.43 -26.58 -17.35
C ASN A 159 5.54 -25.38 -16.95
N ASP A 160 4.23 -25.59 -16.80
CA ASP A 160 3.32 -24.54 -16.33
C ASP A 160 3.68 -24.02 -14.93
N PHE A 161 4.08 -24.92 -14.02
CA PHE A 161 4.62 -24.52 -12.72
C PHE A 161 5.92 -23.71 -12.83
N ASP A 162 6.81 -24.06 -13.78
CA ASP A 162 8.05 -23.32 -14.03
C ASP A 162 7.78 -21.91 -14.59
N LEU A 163 6.78 -21.77 -15.47
CA LEU A 163 6.34 -20.48 -15.99
C LEU A 163 5.79 -19.57 -14.87
N VAL A 164 4.90 -20.10 -14.04
CA VAL A 164 4.32 -19.36 -12.90
C VAL A 164 5.40 -19.01 -11.88
N PHE A 165 6.33 -19.94 -11.60
CA PHE A 165 7.47 -19.71 -10.73
C PHE A 165 8.32 -18.52 -11.24
N GLY A 166 8.69 -18.54 -12.52
CA GLY A 166 9.48 -17.48 -13.14
C GLY A 166 8.79 -16.11 -13.09
N GLN A 167 7.47 -16.06 -13.30
CA GLN A 167 6.70 -14.81 -13.18
C GLN A 167 6.73 -14.25 -11.76
N ILE A 168 6.49 -15.08 -10.75
CA ILE A 168 6.51 -14.64 -9.34
C ILE A 168 7.92 -14.22 -8.92
N GLU A 169 8.95 -14.89 -9.42
CA GLU A 169 10.34 -14.49 -9.21
C GLU A 169 10.66 -13.12 -9.81
N GLN A 170 10.27 -12.87 -11.05
CA GLN A 170 10.45 -11.57 -11.69
C GLN A 170 9.74 -10.45 -10.91
N TYR A 171 8.47 -10.66 -10.53
CA TYR A 171 7.74 -9.68 -9.73
C TYR A 171 8.33 -9.49 -8.34
N GLY A 172 8.74 -10.58 -7.67
CA GLY A 172 9.40 -10.53 -6.37
C GLY A 172 10.70 -9.73 -6.40
N GLN A 173 11.54 -9.93 -7.42
CA GLN A 173 12.75 -9.14 -7.63
C GLN A 173 12.45 -7.66 -7.90
N SER A 174 11.40 -7.36 -8.66
CA SER A 174 10.99 -5.96 -8.91
C SER A 174 10.58 -5.26 -7.60
N LEU A 175 9.79 -5.93 -6.76
CA LEU A 175 9.45 -5.41 -5.43
C LEU A 175 10.69 -5.17 -4.56
N GLU A 176 11.64 -6.09 -4.59
CA GLU A 176 12.90 -5.98 -3.83
C GLU A 176 13.74 -4.76 -4.26
N ARG A 177 13.71 -4.41 -5.55
CA ARG A 177 14.36 -3.19 -6.07
C ARG A 177 13.65 -1.91 -5.65
N MET A 178 12.32 -1.92 -5.49
CA MET A 178 11.56 -0.72 -5.11
C MET A 178 11.63 -0.42 -3.61
N ILE A 179 11.71 -1.43 -2.74
CA ILE A 179 11.81 -1.27 -1.28
C ILE A 179 12.87 -0.23 -0.85
N PRO A 180 14.14 -0.30 -1.31
CA PRO A 180 15.14 0.68 -0.90
C PRO A 180 14.80 2.08 -1.41
N VAL A 181 14.24 2.21 -2.62
CA VAL A 181 13.85 3.51 -3.19
C VAL A 181 12.76 4.18 -2.34
N VAL A 182 11.71 3.44 -2.00
CA VAL A 182 10.64 3.92 -1.09
C VAL A 182 11.24 4.27 0.28
N THR A 183 12.17 3.47 0.79
CA THR A 183 12.78 3.69 2.11
C THR A 183 13.54 5.00 2.15
N SER A 184 14.37 5.25 1.15
CA SER A 184 15.12 6.50 1.03
C SER A 184 14.20 7.71 0.87
N MET A 185 13.10 7.59 0.13
CA MET A 185 12.10 8.66 0.00
C MET A 185 11.42 8.98 1.34
N VAL A 186 11.00 7.95 2.09
CA VAL A 186 10.40 8.12 3.43
C VAL A 186 11.39 8.76 4.40
N GLN A 187 12.65 8.32 4.38
CA GLN A 187 13.70 8.90 5.23
C GLN A 187 13.97 10.37 4.89
N LEU A 188 14.04 10.71 3.60
CA LEU A 188 14.23 12.07 3.14
C LEU A 188 13.05 12.98 3.53
N SER A 189 11.82 12.48 3.40
CA SER A 189 10.60 13.18 3.84
C SER A 189 10.63 13.43 5.36
N GLY A 190 10.93 12.41 6.16
CA GLY A 190 11.07 12.52 7.60
C GLY A 190 12.15 13.55 8.01
N SER A 191 13.27 13.59 7.29
CA SER A 191 14.32 14.58 7.50
C SER A 191 13.85 16.01 7.22
N GLN A 192 13.16 16.24 6.10
CA GLN A 192 12.61 17.56 5.76
C GLN A 192 11.57 18.05 6.78
N ARG A 193 10.71 17.14 7.27
CA ARG A 193 9.74 17.45 8.33
C ARG A 193 10.45 17.82 9.63
N SER A 194 11.46 17.05 10.05
CA SER A 194 12.26 17.36 11.25
C SER A 194 12.98 18.70 11.15
N ILE A 195 13.51 19.06 9.96
CA ILE A 195 14.09 20.38 9.72
C ILE A 195 13.01 21.47 9.90
N THR A 196 11.82 21.27 9.34
CA THR A 196 10.70 22.22 9.43
C THR A 196 10.22 22.40 10.88
N GLU A 197 10.11 21.30 11.63
CA GLU A 197 9.76 21.34 13.06
C GLU A 197 10.84 22.06 13.88
N SER A 198 12.11 21.81 13.58
CA SER A 198 13.25 22.48 14.23
C SER A 198 13.25 23.99 13.99
N VAL A 199 12.80 24.45 12.81
CA VAL A 199 12.62 25.88 12.53
C VAL A 199 11.57 26.50 13.45
N ASN A 200 10.47 25.80 13.72
CA ASN A 200 9.44 26.31 14.63
C ASN A 200 9.94 26.38 16.08
N VAL A 201 10.68 25.36 16.54
CA VAL A 201 11.30 25.36 17.87
C VAL A 201 12.30 26.52 18.00
N ARG A 202 13.13 26.74 16.97
CA ARG A 202 14.10 27.84 16.94
C ARG A 202 13.44 29.22 17.13
N ARG A 203 12.28 29.44 16.53
CA ARG A 203 11.53 30.71 16.68
C ARG A 203 11.11 30.93 18.13
N LEU A 204 10.61 29.89 18.78
CA LEU A 204 10.20 29.98 20.19
C LEU A 204 11.41 30.27 21.09
N THR A 205 12.53 29.58 20.87
CA THR A 205 13.77 29.81 21.62
C THR A 205 14.25 31.26 21.47
N TYR A 206 14.15 31.85 20.28
CA TYR A 206 14.52 33.24 20.06
C TYR A 206 13.66 34.21 20.91
N VAL A 207 12.34 34.01 20.93
CA VAL A 207 11.44 34.83 21.76
C VAL A 207 11.79 34.71 23.24
N ALA A 208 12.06 33.49 23.71
CA ALA A 208 12.46 33.26 25.09
C ALA A 208 13.80 33.93 25.44
N LEU A 209 14.81 33.85 24.56
CA LEU A 209 16.13 34.46 24.76
C LEU A 209 16.07 35.99 24.89
N VAL A 210 15.10 36.65 24.25
CA VAL A 210 14.89 38.10 24.40
C VAL A 210 14.10 38.41 25.67
N PHE A 211 13.05 37.65 25.97
CA PHE A 211 12.14 37.95 27.07
C PHE A 211 12.73 37.67 28.46
N ILE A 212 13.53 36.61 28.60
CA ILE A 212 14.16 36.23 29.89
C ILE A 212 15.02 37.37 30.47
N PRO A 213 16.05 37.89 29.77
CA PRO A 213 16.88 38.97 30.30
C PRO A 213 16.09 40.28 30.49
N LEU A 214 15.12 40.57 29.61
CA LEU A 214 14.24 41.74 29.78
C LEU A 214 13.37 41.63 31.04
N SER A 215 12.84 40.44 31.32
CA SER A 215 12.06 40.21 32.54
C SER A 215 12.89 40.39 33.80
N TRP A 216 14.19 40.04 33.75
CA TRP A 216 15.11 40.25 34.86
C TRP A 216 15.40 41.73 35.10
N VAL A 217 15.66 42.51 34.04
CA VAL A 217 15.82 43.97 34.14
C VAL A 217 14.55 44.61 34.70
N ALA A 218 13.39 44.25 34.17
CA ALA A 218 12.11 44.76 34.65
C ALA A 218 11.91 44.43 36.15
N SER A 219 12.25 43.22 36.58
CA SER A 219 12.15 42.82 38.00
C SER A 219 13.09 43.62 38.90
N ILE A 220 14.35 43.83 38.51
CA ILE A 220 15.32 44.59 39.32
C ILE A 220 14.90 46.06 39.45
N PHE A 221 14.54 46.69 38.34
CA PHE A 221 14.13 48.10 38.35
C PHE A 221 12.76 48.29 39.01
N SER A 222 11.88 47.29 39.00
CA SER A 222 10.59 47.34 39.71
C SER A 222 10.73 47.33 41.23
N MET A 223 11.89 46.93 41.78
CA MET A 223 12.14 46.93 43.23
C MET A 223 12.80 48.22 43.74
N ALA A 224 13.27 49.09 42.86
CA ALA A 224 14.04 50.26 43.23
C ALA A 224 13.21 51.54 43.05
N ASP A 225 12.73 52.10 44.16
CA ASP A 225 11.82 53.26 44.21
C ASP A 225 12.33 54.48 43.43
N GLU A 226 13.65 54.68 43.37
CA GLU A 226 14.27 55.82 42.66
C GLU A 226 14.07 55.80 41.13
N TYR A 227 13.72 54.64 40.57
CA TYR A 227 13.59 54.44 39.12
C TYR A 227 12.13 54.25 38.68
N ALA A 228 11.17 54.39 39.61
CA ALA A 228 9.74 54.32 39.32
C ALA A 228 9.27 55.54 38.49
N PRO A 229 8.17 55.39 37.71
CA PRO A 229 7.63 56.47 36.88
C PRO A 229 7.22 57.66 37.76
N GLY A 230 7.84 58.83 37.54
CA GLY A 230 7.65 60.04 38.34
C GLY A 230 8.89 60.52 39.10
N HIS A 231 9.95 59.71 39.16
CA HIS A 231 11.22 60.06 39.82
C HIS A 231 12.32 60.50 38.84
N SER A 232 13.28 61.27 39.33
CA SER A 232 14.33 61.92 38.51
C SER A 232 15.22 60.96 37.71
N LYS A 233 15.31 59.68 38.08
CA LYS A 233 16.20 58.69 37.44
C LYS A 233 15.46 57.70 36.52
N PHE A 234 14.19 57.95 36.21
CA PHE A 234 13.38 57.11 35.30
C PHE A 234 14.05 56.88 33.93
N TRP A 235 14.82 57.86 33.42
CA TRP A 235 15.51 57.74 32.14
C TRP A 235 16.55 56.60 32.10
N VAL A 236 17.13 56.23 33.26
CA VAL A 236 18.14 55.16 33.38
C VAL A 236 17.57 53.80 32.96
N TYR A 237 16.27 53.57 33.17
CA TYR A 237 15.60 52.34 32.72
C TYR A 237 15.70 52.15 31.21
N PHE A 238 15.47 53.21 30.42
CA PHE A 238 15.58 53.18 28.96
C PHE A 238 17.04 53.05 28.51
N VAL A 239 17.95 53.76 29.19
CA VAL A 239 19.39 53.73 28.88
C VAL A 239 20.01 52.36 29.12
N VAL A 240 19.49 51.55 30.04
CA VAL A 240 20.02 50.20 30.30
C VAL A 240 19.30 49.15 29.46
N SER A 241 17.99 49.27 29.29
CA SER A 241 17.18 48.27 28.58
C SER A 241 17.44 48.25 27.07
N ILE A 242 17.62 49.43 26.45
CA ILE A 242 17.85 49.52 24.99
C ILE A 242 19.20 48.92 24.59
N PRO A 243 20.34 49.25 25.22
CA PRO A 243 21.62 48.63 24.91
C PRO A 243 21.64 47.15 25.22
N LEU A 244 20.97 46.70 26.28
CA LEU A 244 20.85 45.27 26.57
C LEU A 244 20.11 44.53 25.43
N CYS A 245 19.01 45.09 24.94
CA CYS A 245 18.32 44.59 23.74
C CYS A 245 19.27 44.54 22.54
N VAL A 246 20.02 45.60 22.28
CA VAL A 246 20.97 45.67 21.15
C VAL A 246 22.08 44.63 21.32
N VAL A 247 22.60 44.41 22.52
CA VAL A 247 23.64 43.41 22.81
C VAL A 247 23.10 42.00 22.59
N ILE A 248 21.91 41.66 23.09
CA ILE A 248 21.29 40.34 22.89
C ILE A 248 21.06 40.07 21.39
N VAL A 249 20.51 41.06 20.69
CA VAL A 249 20.27 40.98 19.25
C VAL A 249 21.60 40.84 18.50
N SER A 250 22.61 41.67 18.81
CA SER A 250 23.93 41.60 18.16
C SER A 250 24.65 40.26 18.44
N GLY A 251 24.55 39.73 19.65
CA GLY A 251 25.09 38.41 20.01
C GLY A 251 24.40 37.30 19.23
N SER A 252 23.08 37.39 19.03
CA SER A 252 22.32 36.43 18.22
C SER A 252 22.66 36.50 16.72
N TYR A 253 23.11 37.64 16.21
CA TYR A 253 23.60 37.81 14.84
C TYR A 253 25.05 37.33 14.68
N LEU A 254 25.90 37.55 15.69
CA LEU A 254 27.32 37.15 15.69
C LEU A 254 27.50 35.63 15.78
N VAL A 255 26.66 34.95 16.58
CA VAL A 255 26.52 33.50 16.51
C VAL A 255 25.75 33.20 15.23
N ASN A 256 26.46 33.03 14.11
CA ASN A 256 25.92 32.98 12.75
C ASN A 256 24.77 31.95 12.61
N ILE A 257 23.54 32.44 12.82
CA ILE A 257 22.27 31.74 12.62
C ILE A 257 21.81 32.12 11.20
N PRO A 258 21.82 31.21 10.22
CA PRO A 258 21.44 31.56 8.87
C PRO A 258 19.93 31.85 8.81
N ASN A 259 19.62 33.09 8.43
CA ASN A 259 18.38 33.60 7.86
C ASN A 259 17.09 33.47 8.70
N PHE A 260 16.88 34.45 9.58
CA PHE A 260 15.56 34.78 10.13
C PHE A 260 14.67 35.45 9.06
N ASP A 261 14.18 34.67 8.10
CA ASP A 261 13.25 35.14 7.07
C ASP A 261 11.79 35.05 7.58
N TRP A 262 11.42 35.89 8.57
CA TRP A 262 10.04 35.97 9.12
C TRP A 262 8.99 36.23 8.02
N PHE A 263 9.34 37.01 7.00
CA PHE A 263 8.41 37.44 5.94
C PHE A 263 8.20 36.41 4.81
N LYS A 264 9.13 35.49 4.56
CA LYS A 264 9.00 34.55 3.41
C LYS A 264 8.12 33.33 3.69
N LEU A 265 7.82 33.02 4.96
CA LEU A 265 7.19 31.75 5.35
C LEU A 265 5.66 31.81 5.46
N ASN A 266 5.04 32.98 5.36
CA ASN A 266 3.57 33.10 5.28
C ASN A 266 3.02 32.93 3.85
N LYS A 267 3.88 32.90 2.81
CA LYS A 267 3.46 32.82 1.40
C LYS A 267 3.24 31.40 0.88
N ASN A 268 3.79 30.38 1.55
CA ASN A 268 3.82 29.00 1.06
C ASN A 268 3.02 27.99 1.91
N ARG A 269 2.03 28.39 2.71
CA ARG A 269 1.08 27.39 3.24
C ARG A 269 0.27 26.85 2.05
N PRO A 270 0.37 25.56 1.70
CA PRO A 270 -0.64 24.96 0.85
C PRO A 270 -1.97 25.11 1.57
N ARG A 271 -2.96 25.69 0.87
CA ARG A 271 -4.35 25.71 1.35
C ARG A 271 -4.72 24.27 1.66
N THR A 272 -5.00 23.97 2.91
CA THR A 272 -5.55 22.69 3.35
C THR A 272 -6.93 22.53 2.70
N VAL A 273 -6.95 21.95 1.50
CA VAL A 273 -8.14 21.39 0.88
C VAL A 273 -8.40 20.08 1.60
N GLY A 274 -9.30 20.09 2.57
CA GLY A 274 -9.57 18.87 3.32
C GLY A 274 -10.47 18.97 4.53
N GLU A 275 -11.37 19.95 4.62
CA GLU A 275 -12.52 19.82 5.52
C GLU A 275 -13.54 18.88 4.85
N LYS A 276 -13.25 17.59 4.91
CA LYS A 276 -14.18 16.54 4.51
C LYS A 276 -15.33 16.56 5.51
N LYS A 277 -16.44 17.20 5.11
CA LYS A 277 -17.74 17.12 5.77
C LYS A 277 -17.99 15.68 6.21
N ARG A 278 -18.10 15.46 7.52
CA ARG A 278 -18.64 14.23 8.08
C ARG A 278 -20.03 14.03 7.50
N PRO A 279 -20.35 12.92 6.82
CA PRO A 279 -21.75 12.59 6.59
C PRO A 279 -22.38 12.32 7.95
N LEU A 280 -23.41 13.11 8.25
CA LEU A 280 -24.28 12.95 9.40
C LEU A 280 -24.73 11.48 9.51
N SER A 281 -24.58 10.97 10.72
CA SER A 281 -25.30 9.84 11.26
C SER A 281 -26.77 9.89 10.83
N ILE A 282 -27.18 8.95 9.98
CA ILE A 282 -28.58 8.54 9.91
C ILE A 282 -28.67 7.26 10.74
N LEU A 283 -28.97 7.46 12.02
CA LEU A 283 -29.62 6.45 12.85
C LEU A 283 -31.13 6.54 12.59
N SER A 284 -31.75 5.36 12.49
CA SER A 284 -33.18 5.09 12.55
C SER A 284 -34.02 5.45 11.32
N VAL A 285 -34.57 4.43 10.66
CA VAL A 285 -36.01 4.09 10.70
C VAL A 285 -36.16 2.61 10.32
N ASN A 286 -36.93 1.88 11.13
CA ASN A 286 -37.62 0.58 10.94
C ASN A 286 -37.22 -0.34 9.79
#